data_AF-A0A7S2K920-F1
#
_entry.id   AF-A0A7S2K920-F1
#
_cell.length_a   1.000
_cell.length_b   1.000
_cell.length_c   1.000
_cell.angle_alpha   90.00
_cell.angle_beta   90.00
_cell.angle_gamma   90.00
#
_symmetry.space_group_name_H-M   'P 1'
#
loop_
_entity.id
_entity.type
_entity.pdbx_description
1 polymer ?
#
loop_
_entity_poly.entity_id
_entity_poly.type
_entity_poly.pdbx_seq_one_letter_code
_entity_poly.pdbx_strand_id
1 'polypeptide(L)'
;GTDGTSAQGMQGPPGKAGRRGPVGFPGSPGPKGPEGPEGPPGRPPPEQEAWEKMLDDYQGVITSLEDRSAHSAKKVNEDLGALYQQAALYHTRAQMLSRSTAKLREWLRGRWLELRQSFMNSVSLQQEVHHMGLRTDTSGVDVVVNLDKATHAAQRQMQKATEVKSFAERTLTIAHQEVARAKQEIWQNITQNITQNMTAVVDEIEKLNGTQPGSGVGGCPKSGSWRPLAGAWAAAAAAAMAWRYAAAAQ
;
A
#
# COMPACT_ATOMS: atom_id res chain seq x y z
N GLY A 1 145.87 60.02 46.10
CA GLY A 1 146.82 59.52 45.10
C GLY A 1 146.14 58.43 44.31
N THR A 2 146.20 58.53 42.99
CA THR A 2 145.89 57.46 42.04
C THR A 2 146.99 56.38 42.10
N ASP A 3 146.65 55.14 41.72
CA ASP A 3 147.38 54.30 40.72
C ASP A 3 147.18 52.79 40.95
N GLY A 4 147.02 52.04 39.85
CA GLY A 4 147.29 50.60 39.73
C GLY A 4 146.07 49.67 39.65
N THR A 5 145.44 49.42 38.49
CA THR A 5 145.75 48.35 37.50
C THR A 5 145.56 46.94 38.09
N SER A 6 144.63 46.09 37.62
CA SER A 6 144.81 45.29 36.40
C SER A 6 143.51 44.61 35.90
N ALA A 7 143.45 44.42 34.59
CA ALA A 7 142.34 43.96 33.78
C ALA A 7 141.87 42.51 34.05
N GLN A 8 140.55 42.30 34.04
CA GLN A 8 139.90 40.99 34.06
C GLN A 8 139.08 40.79 32.78
N GLY A 9 139.21 39.62 32.16
CA GLY A 9 138.84 39.32 30.77
C GLY A 9 137.35 39.42 30.42
N MET A 10 137.09 39.67 29.14
CA MET A 10 135.76 39.84 28.55
C MET A 10 134.96 38.53 28.57
N GLN A 11 133.67 38.62 28.94
CA GLN A 11 132.71 37.53 28.90
C GLN A 11 132.27 37.26 27.44
N GLY A 12 132.31 35.99 27.02
CA GLY A 12 131.88 35.57 25.67
C GLY A 12 130.39 35.81 25.41
N PRO A 13 129.97 36.01 24.15
CA PRO A 13 128.58 36.34 23.82
C PRO A 13 127.62 35.19 24.19
N PRO A 14 126.37 35.49 24.63
CA PRO A 14 125.36 34.47 24.91
C PRO A 14 125.06 33.58 23.70
N GLY A 15 124.90 32.27 23.93
CA GLY A 15 124.58 31.28 22.89
C GLY A 15 123.25 31.54 22.17
N LYS A 16 123.16 31.16 20.89
CA LYS A 16 121.97 31.36 20.05
C LYS A 16 120.75 30.61 20.63
N ALA A 17 119.59 31.27 20.66
CA ALA A 17 118.33 30.69 21.12
C ALA A 17 117.95 29.43 20.30
N GLY A 18 117.47 28.39 20.99
CA GLY A 18 117.02 27.14 20.37
C GLY A 18 115.82 27.35 19.44
N ARG A 19 115.73 26.55 18.37
CA ARG A 19 114.62 26.62 17.41
C ARG A 19 113.29 26.22 18.08
N ARG A 20 112.22 26.97 17.79
CA ARG A 20 110.86 26.66 18.22
C ARG A 20 110.42 25.32 17.58
N GLY A 21 109.85 24.42 18.38
CA GLY A 21 109.32 23.13 17.91
C GLY A 21 108.16 23.31 16.90
N PRO A 22 107.90 22.30 16.06
CA PRO A 22 106.82 22.37 15.06
C PRO A 22 105.44 22.47 15.72
N VAL A 23 104.53 23.17 15.05
CA VAL A 23 103.12 23.30 15.47
C VAL A 23 102.43 21.94 15.31
N GLY A 24 101.67 21.51 16.33
CA GLY A 24 100.93 20.25 16.32
C GLY A 24 99.81 20.23 15.27
N PHE A 25 99.50 19.04 14.72
CA PHE A 25 98.46 18.88 13.72
C PHE A 25 97.06 19.19 14.27
N PRO A 26 96.14 19.75 13.45
CA PRO A 26 94.73 19.94 13.84
C PRO A 26 94.05 18.61 14.19
N GLY A 27 93.19 18.63 15.22
CA GLY A 27 92.40 17.46 15.61
C GLY A 27 91.36 17.05 14.56
N SER A 28 91.01 15.77 14.54
CA SER A 28 90.02 15.19 13.62
C SER A 28 88.62 15.81 13.85
N PRO A 29 87.80 16.01 12.79
CA PRO A 29 86.40 16.39 12.95
C PRO A 29 85.62 15.38 13.79
N GLY A 30 84.72 15.87 14.64
CA GLY A 30 83.86 15.02 15.48
C GLY A 30 82.85 14.20 14.66
N PRO A 31 82.31 13.10 15.23
CA PRO A 31 81.32 12.27 14.55
C PRO A 31 80.02 13.05 14.28
N LYS A 32 79.32 12.70 13.19
CA LYS A 32 78.01 13.25 12.86
C LYS A 32 77.00 12.88 13.96
N GLY A 33 76.19 13.85 14.40
CA GLY A 33 75.16 13.63 15.42
C GLY A 33 74.09 12.63 14.98
N PRO A 34 73.33 12.04 15.94
CA PRO A 34 72.26 11.10 15.64
C PRO A 34 71.13 11.78 14.84
N GLU A 35 70.43 10.97 14.04
CA GLU A 35 69.25 11.40 13.31
C GLU A 35 68.11 11.75 14.28
N GLY A 36 67.35 12.80 13.96
CA GLY A 36 66.25 13.27 14.80
C GLY A 36 65.09 12.28 14.84
N PRO A 37 64.20 12.37 15.85
CA PRO A 37 63.02 11.51 15.93
C PRO A 37 62.08 11.75 14.74
N GLU A 38 61.39 10.68 14.32
CA GLU A 38 60.37 10.73 13.26
C GLU A 38 59.22 11.67 13.66
N GLY A 39 58.74 12.47 12.71
CA GLY A 39 57.63 13.41 12.94
C GLY A 39 56.30 12.69 13.20
N PRO A 40 55.32 13.36 13.83
CA PRO A 40 54.00 12.77 14.06
C PRO A 40 53.29 12.47 12.71
N PRO A 41 52.43 11.44 12.67
CA PRO A 41 51.62 11.14 11.49
C PRO A 41 50.80 12.34 11.01
N GLY A 42 50.74 12.55 9.70
CA GLY A 42 49.94 13.62 9.09
C GLY A 42 48.43 13.41 9.31
N ARG A 43 47.66 14.51 9.46
CA ARG A 43 46.20 14.44 9.51
C ARG A 43 45.63 13.91 8.18
N PRO A 44 44.52 13.15 8.22
CA PRO A 44 43.85 12.71 7.00
C PRO A 44 43.45 13.91 6.14
N PRO A 45 43.43 13.76 4.80
CA PRO A 45 43.05 14.83 3.91
C PRO A 45 41.58 15.24 4.16
N PRO A 46 41.23 16.55 4.08
CA PRO A 46 39.85 17.01 4.26
C PRO A 46 38.86 16.41 3.24
N GLU A 47 39.37 15.88 2.13
CA GLU A 47 38.60 15.14 1.14
C GLU A 47 38.05 13.81 1.67
N GLN A 48 38.76 13.16 2.61
CA GLN A 48 38.36 11.86 3.17
C GLN A 48 37.12 11.98 4.06
N GLU A 49 37.04 13.04 4.87
CA GLU A 49 35.86 13.35 5.69
C GLU A 49 34.62 13.65 4.83
N ALA A 50 34.81 14.25 3.64
CA ALA A 50 33.72 14.52 2.71
C ALA A 50 33.15 13.22 2.10
N TRP A 51 34.01 12.27 1.75
CA TRP A 51 33.59 10.95 1.25
C TRP A 51 32.89 10.11 2.33
N GLU A 52 33.39 10.12 3.57
CA GLU A 52 32.77 9.40 4.69
C GLU A 52 31.35 9.91 4.96
N LYS A 53 31.15 11.23 5.01
CA LYS A 53 29.82 11.83 5.21
C LYS A 53 28.86 11.47 4.08
N MET A 54 29.33 11.48 2.83
CA MET A 54 28.50 11.12 1.67
C MET A 54 28.09 9.64 1.71
N LEU A 55 28.98 8.74 2.15
CA LEU A 55 28.67 7.32 2.33
C LEU A 55 27.64 7.11 3.45
N ASP A 56 27.77 7.81 4.57
CA ASP A 56 26.79 7.77 5.66
C ASP A 56 25.40 8.25 5.21
N ASP A 57 25.35 9.33 4.42
CA ASP A 57 24.10 9.82 3.84
C ASP A 57 23.44 8.76 2.93
N TYR A 58 24.22 8.11 2.06
CA TYR A 58 23.71 7.01 1.21
C TYR A 58 23.26 5.81 2.03
N GLN A 59 24.03 5.42 3.04
CA GLN A 59 23.70 4.32 3.94
C GLN A 59 22.35 4.58 4.63
N GLY A 60 22.12 5.83 5.08
CA GLY A 60 20.86 6.26 5.70
C GLY A 60 19.68 6.23 4.73
N VAL A 61 19.88 6.67 3.48
CA VAL A 61 18.83 6.59 2.46
C VAL A 61 18.48 5.13 2.16
N ILE A 62 19.46 4.25 1.99
CA ILE A 62 19.24 2.82 1.72
C ILE A 62 18.48 2.16 2.87
N THR A 63 18.90 2.35 4.11
CA THR A 63 18.18 1.79 5.27
C THR A 63 16.74 2.29 5.36
N SER A 64 16.49 3.59 5.09
CA SER A 64 15.12 4.11 5.08
C SER A 64 14.25 3.50 3.98
N LEU A 65 14.85 3.18 2.82
CA LEU A 65 14.17 2.51 1.72
C LEU A 65 13.89 1.05 2.05
N GLU A 66 14.83 0.35 2.67
CA GLU A 66 14.66 -1.03 3.14
C GLU A 66 13.54 -1.13 4.18
N ASP A 67 13.52 -0.23 5.16
CA ASP A 67 12.46 -0.17 6.17
C ASP A 67 11.09 0.07 5.53
N ARG A 68 10.97 1.05 4.63
CA ARG A 68 9.71 1.32 3.91
C ARG A 68 9.28 0.15 3.04
N SER A 69 10.22 -0.49 2.37
CA SER A 69 9.97 -1.67 1.53
C SER A 69 9.48 -2.84 2.37
N ALA A 70 10.13 -3.11 3.50
CA ALA A 70 9.73 -4.16 4.43
C ALA A 70 8.33 -3.92 5.01
N HIS A 71 8.03 -2.68 5.43
CA HIS A 71 6.71 -2.30 5.92
C HIS A 71 5.63 -2.44 4.83
N SER A 72 5.91 -1.98 3.61
CA SER A 72 5.00 -2.11 2.47
C SER A 72 4.74 -3.57 2.13
N ALA A 73 5.79 -4.39 2.02
CA ALA A 73 5.69 -5.82 1.73
C ALA A 73 4.87 -6.56 2.79
N LYS A 74 5.09 -6.26 4.08
CA LYS A 74 4.30 -6.81 5.18
C LYS A 74 2.83 -6.43 5.06
N LYS A 75 2.52 -5.15 4.83
CA LYS A 75 1.14 -4.67 4.67
C LYS A 75 0.44 -5.32 3.47
N VAL A 76 1.11 -5.40 2.32
CA VAL A 76 0.58 -6.08 1.13
C VAL A 76 0.28 -7.55 1.44
N ASN A 77 1.16 -8.23 2.18
CA ASN A 77 0.94 -9.61 2.55
C ASN A 77 -0.23 -9.79 3.53
N GLU A 78 -0.41 -8.87 4.48
CA GLU A 78 -1.57 -8.83 5.38
C GLU A 78 -2.88 -8.59 4.60
N ASP A 79 -2.90 -7.60 3.69
CA ASP A 79 -4.04 -7.29 2.83
C ASP A 79 -4.38 -8.46 1.90
N LEU A 80 -3.36 -9.11 1.32
CA LEU A 80 -3.53 -10.29 0.47
C LEU A 80 -4.11 -11.46 1.27
N GLY A 81 -3.66 -11.66 2.51
CA GLY A 81 -4.23 -12.65 3.43
C GLY A 81 -5.72 -12.40 3.70
N ALA A 82 -6.10 -11.15 3.96
CA ALA A 82 -7.50 -10.78 4.16
C ALA A 82 -8.36 -11.00 2.89
N LEU A 83 -7.82 -10.65 1.71
CA LEU A 83 -8.50 -10.87 0.43
C LEU A 83 -8.73 -12.36 0.16
N TYR A 84 -7.77 -13.24 0.44
CA TYR A 84 -7.94 -14.68 0.28
C TYR A 84 -9.03 -15.23 1.19
N GLN A 85 -9.08 -14.79 2.46
CA GLN A 85 -10.14 -15.17 3.39
C GLN A 85 -11.51 -14.71 2.89
N GLN A 86 -11.59 -13.48 2.38
CA GLN A 86 -12.83 -12.93 1.84
C GLN A 86 -13.28 -13.67 0.56
N ALA A 87 -12.34 -14.02 -0.33
CA ALA A 87 -12.62 -14.81 -1.52
C ALA A 87 -13.18 -16.20 -1.17
N ALA A 88 -12.62 -16.87 -0.16
CA ALA A 88 -13.13 -18.15 0.33
C ALA A 88 -14.55 -18.03 0.89
N LEU A 89 -14.85 -16.94 1.62
CA LEU A 89 -16.20 -16.65 2.10
C LEU A 89 -17.18 -16.44 0.95
N TYR A 90 -16.80 -15.67 -0.08
CA TYR A 90 -17.64 -15.45 -1.26
C TYR A 90 -17.93 -16.75 -2.01
N HIS A 91 -16.92 -17.61 -2.18
CA HIS A 91 -17.11 -18.92 -2.80
C HIS A 91 -18.12 -19.77 -2.04
N THR A 92 -18.01 -19.81 -0.71
CA THR A 92 -18.95 -20.55 0.15
C THR A 92 -20.38 -20.02 0.04
N ARG A 93 -20.57 -18.70 0.05
CA ARG A 93 -21.88 -18.06 -0.13
C ARG A 93 -22.48 -18.36 -1.50
N ALA A 94 -21.65 -18.34 -2.55
CA ALA A 94 -22.09 -18.68 -3.90
C ALA A 94 -22.55 -20.14 -3.99
N GLN A 95 -21.84 -21.08 -3.36
CA GLN A 95 -22.26 -22.48 -3.29
C GLN A 95 -23.58 -22.64 -2.53
N MET A 96 -23.76 -21.94 -1.39
CA MET A 96 -25.01 -21.98 -0.63
C MET A 96 -26.19 -21.47 -1.46
N LEU A 97 -26.01 -20.37 -2.20
CA LEU A 97 -27.02 -19.82 -3.09
C LEU A 97 -27.33 -20.77 -4.27
N SER A 98 -26.32 -21.43 -4.83
CA SER A 98 -26.52 -22.44 -5.87
C SER A 98 -27.32 -23.64 -5.35
N ARG A 99 -27.04 -24.11 -4.12
CA ARG A 99 -27.81 -25.19 -3.50
C ARG A 99 -29.25 -24.81 -3.21
N SER A 100 -29.50 -23.59 -2.70
CA SER A 100 -30.86 -23.12 -2.41
C SER A 100 -31.68 -22.94 -3.69
N THR A 101 -31.08 -22.39 -4.74
CA THR A 101 -31.74 -22.24 -6.05
C THR A 101 -32.02 -23.60 -6.71
N ALA A 102 -31.11 -24.58 -6.59
CA ALA A 102 -31.35 -25.95 -7.04
C ALA A 102 -32.51 -26.61 -6.29
N LYS A 103 -32.56 -26.46 -4.95
CA LYS A 103 -33.66 -26.98 -4.12
C LYS A 103 -35.01 -26.35 -4.49
N LEU A 104 -35.03 -25.03 -4.73
CA LEU A 104 -36.22 -24.34 -5.17
C LEU A 104 -36.69 -24.85 -6.54
N ARG A 105 -35.76 -25.07 -7.47
CA ARG A 105 -36.07 -25.63 -8.80
C ARG A 105 -36.67 -27.03 -8.70
N GLU A 106 -36.13 -27.88 -7.84
CA GLU A 106 -36.68 -29.21 -7.58
C GLU A 106 -38.09 -29.12 -6.98
N TRP A 107 -38.27 -28.25 -5.98
CA TRP A 107 -39.57 -28.03 -5.35
C TRP A 107 -40.62 -27.54 -6.36
N LEU A 108 -40.26 -26.56 -7.21
CA LEU A 108 -41.13 -26.06 -8.28
C LEU A 108 -41.51 -27.17 -9.27
N ARG A 109 -40.56 -28.03 -9.65
CA ARG A 109 -40.82 -29.13 -10.58
C ARG A 109 -41.75 -30.18 -9.97
N GLY A 110 -41.48 -30.62 -8.75
CA GLY A 110 -42.36 -31.56 -8.03
C GLY A 110 -43.77 -31.00 -7.87
N ARG A 111 -43.86 -29.73 -7.52
CA ARG A 111 -45.14 -29.04 -7.36
C ARG A 111 -45.93 -28.92 -8.67
N TRP A 112 -45.26 -28.63 -9.77
CA TRP A 112 -45.90 -28.59 -11.09
C TRP A 112 -46.45 -29.98 -11.49
N LEU A 113 -45.72 -31.04 -11.16
CA LEU A 113 -46.16 -32.41 -11.43
C LEU A 113 -47.41 -32.78 -10.62
N GLU A 114 -47.45 -32.41 -9.33
CA GLU A 114 -48.63 -32.57 -8.49
C GLU A 114 -49.85 -31.81 -9.05
N LEU A 115 -49.64 -30.54 -9.43
CA LEU A 115 -50.70 -29.71 -9.99
C LEU A 115 -51.23 -30.32 -11.28
N ARG A 116 -50.35 -30.77 -12.18
CA ARG A 116 -50.73 -31.46 -13.41
C ARG A 116 -51.52 -32.72 -13.11
N GLN A 117 -51.09 -33.55 -12.15
CA GLN A 117 -51.82 -34.75 -11.77
C GLN A 117 -53.23 -34.41 -11.25
N SER A 118 -53.35 -33.35 -10.43
CA SER A 118 -54.66 -32.89 -9.94
C SER A 118 -55.59 -32.43 -11.07
N PHE A 119 -55.06 -31.77 -12.11
CA PHE A 119 -55.83 -31.38 -13.29
C PHE A 119 -56.26 -32.60 -14.11
N MET A 120 -55.38 -33.58 -14.33
CA MET A 120 -55.74 -34.81 -15.05
C MET A 120 -56.83 -35.57 -14.30
N ASN A 121 -56.73 -35.66 -12.97
CA ASN A 121 -57.76 -36.28 -12.12
C ASN A 121 -59.09 -35.49 -12.18
N SER A 122 -59.06 -34.16 -12.21
CA SER A 122 -60.30 -33.37 -12.32
C SER A 122 -60.96 -33.52 -13.70
N VAL A 123 -60.17 -33.59 -14.78
CA VAL A 123 -60.68 -33.81 -16.14
C VAL A 123 -61.27 -35.21 -16.28
N SER A 124 -60.60 -36.23 -15.74
CA SER A 124 -61.14 -37.59 -15.75
C SER A 124 -62.45 -37.66 -14.96
N LEU A 125 -62.52 -37.03 -13.78
CA LEU A 125 -63.74 -36.95 -12.98
C LEU A 125 -64.85 -36.16 -13.71
N GLN A 126 -64.54 -35.09 -14.44
CA GLN A 126 -65.53 -34.35 -15.25
C GLN A 126 -66.10 -35.21 -16.38
N GLN A 127 -65.24 -35.96 -17.07
CA GLN A 127 -65.65 -36.91 -18.10
C GLN A 127 -66.45 -38.07 -17.47
N GLU A 128 -66.12 -38.41 -16.22
CA GLU A 128 -66.88 -39.36 -15.41
C GLU A 128 -68.30 -38.81 -15.13
N VAL A 129 -68.44 -37.56 -14.71
CA VAL A 129 -69.76 -36.92 -14.51
C VAL A 129 -70.58 -36.83 -15.82
N HIS A 130 -69.94 -36.56 -16.96
CA HIS A 130 -70.63 -36.47 -18.25
C HIS A 130 -71.28 -37.79 -18.69
N HIS A 131 -70.62 -38.94 -18.50
CA HIS A 131 -71.24 -40.22 -18.86
C HIS A 131 -72.26 -40.70 -17.81
N MET A 132 -72.21 -40.20 -16.57
CA MET A 132 -73.28 -40.39 -15.57
C MET A 132 -74.50 -39.49 -15.78
N GLY A 133 -74.38 -38.37 -16.51
CA GLY A 133 -75.51 -37.52 -16.89
C GLY A 133 -76.62 -38.25 -17.67
N LEU A 134 -76.33 -39.45 -18.21
CA LEU A 134 -77.28 -40.33 -18.89
C LEU A 134 -77.84 -41.45 -17.99
N ARG A 135 -77.39 -41.58 -16.74
CA ARG A 135 -77.85 -42.57 -15.75
C ARG A 135 -77.81 -41.99 -14.33
N THR A 136 -78.95 -41.50 -13.85
CA THR A 136 -79.04 -40.98 -12.48
C THR A 136 -79.39 -42.09 -11.49
N ASP A 137 -78.36 -42.58 -10.79
CA ASP A 137 -78.44 -43.27 -9.50
C ASP A 137 -77.46 -42.58 -8.51
N THR A 138 -77.60 -42.88 -7.22
CA THR A 138 -76.87 -42.35 -6.05
C THR A 138 -75.35 -42.15 -6.22
N SER A 139 -74.69 -42.93 -7.08
CA SER A 139 -73.25 -42.79 -7.39
C SER A 139 -72.87 -41.45 -8.03
N GLY A 140 -73.80 -40.78 -8.72
CA GLY A 140 -73.54 -39.48 -9.36
C GLY A 140 -73.30 -38.34 -8.36
N VAL A 141 -73.92 -38.42 -7.17
CA VAL A 141 -73.75 -37.42 -6.11
C VAL A 141 -72.34 -37.49 -5.51
N ASP A 142 -71.81 -38.69 -5.30
CA ASP A 142 -70.47 -38.89 -4.73
C ASP A 142 -69.36 -38.35 -5.64
N VAL A 143 -69.48 -38.54 -6.95
CA VAL A 143 -68.48 -38.03 -7.91
C VAL A 143 -68.50 -36.50 -8.01
N VAL A 144 -69.68 -35.87 -7.99
CA VAL A 144 -69.79 -34.41 -7.97
C VAL A 144 -69.19 -33.84 -6.68
N VAL A 145 -69.47 -34.46 -5.53
CA VAL A 145 -68.88 -34.07 -4.24
C VAL A 145 -67.36 -34.25 -4.24
N ASN A 146 -66.84 -35.31 -4.84
CA ASN A 146 -65.39 -35.53 -4.95
C ASN A 146 -64.72 -34.55 -5.91
N LEU A 147 -65.38 -34.19 -7.01
CA LEU A 147 -64.89 -33.17 -7.94
C LEU A 147 -64.83 -31.80 -7.27
N ASP A 148 -65.86 -31.41 -6.51
CA ASP A 148 -65.88 -30.15 -5.77
C ASP A 148 -64.79 -30.08 -4.69
N LYS A 149 -64.53 -31.19 -3.99
CA LYS A 149 -63.39 -31.28 -3.06
C LYS A 149 -62.05 -31.12 -3.77
N ALA A 150 -61.89 -31.71 -4.96
CA ALA A 150 -60.67 -31.62 -5.75
C ALA A 150 -60.42 -30.19 -6.29
N THR A 151 -61.45 -29.51 -6.78
CA THR A 151 -61.35 -28.10 -7.25
C THR A 151 -61.00 -27.16 -6.10
N HIS A 152 -61.68 -27.29 -4.95
CA HIS A 152 -61.38 -26.51 -3.75
C HIS A 152 -59.96 -26.79 -3.22
N ALA A 153 -59.48 -28.03 -3.29
CA ALA A 153 -58.10 -28.35 -2.93
C ALA A 153 -57.10 -27.67 -3.87
N ALA A 154 -57.29 -27.75 -5.19
CA ALA A 154 -56.44 -27.08 -6.18
C ALA A 154 -56.40 -25.56 -5.98
N GLN A 155 -57.54 -24.94 -5.68
CA GLN A 155 -57.64 -23.49 -5.41
C GLN A 155 -56.80 -23.07 -4.20
N ARG A 156 -56.88 -23.80 -3.09
CA ARG A 156 -56.05 -23.55 -1.89
C ARG A 156 -54.56 -23.69 -2.18
N GLN A 157 -54.20 -24.64 -3.05
CA GLN A 157 -52.80 -24.85 -3.43
C GLN A 157 -52.27 -23.71 -4.33
N MET A 158 -53.10 -23.14 -5.21
CA MET A 158 -52.76 -21.93 -5.97
C MET A 158 -52.56 -20.72 -5.07
N GLN A 159 -53.45 -20.51 -4.09
CA GLN A 159 -53.33 -19.39 -3.14
C GLN A 159 -52.02 -19.44 -2.36
N LYS A 160 -51.65 -20.61 -1.82
CA LYS A 160 -50.36 -20.80 -1.15
C LYS A 160 -49.16 -20.55 -2.08
N ALA A 161 -49.25 -20.99 -3.34
CA ALA A 161 -48.18 -20.73 -4.32
C ALA A 161 -48.05 -19.23 -4.62
N THR A 162 -49.15 -18.48 -4.70
CA THR A 162 -49.12 -17.03 -4.90
C THR A 162 -48.55 -16.29 -3.69
N GLU A 163 -48.84 -16.74 -2.46
CA GLU A 163 -48.26 -16.18 -1.24
C GLU A 163 -46.74 -16.37 -1.21
N VAL A 164 -46.26 -17.60 -1.46
CA VAL A 164 -44.82 -17.91 -1.52
C VAL A 164 -44.11 -17.11 -2.61
N LYS A 165 -44.73 -16.94 -3.78
CA LYS A 165 -44.19 -16.11 -4.86
C LYS A 165 -44.04 -14.65 -4.40
N SER A 166 -45.10 -14.07 -3.83
CA SER A 166 -45.06 -12.67 -3.37
C SER A 166 -44.04 -12.45 -2.25
N PHE A 167 -43.84 -13.44 -1.38
CA PHE A 167 -42.81 -13.41 -0.34
C PHE A 167 -41.40 -13.45 -0.95
N ALA A 168 -41.16 -14.33 -1.92
CA ALA A 168 -39.88 -14.41 -2.62
C ALA A 168 -39.55 -13.09 -3.35
N GLU A 169 -40.54 -12.47 -4.01
CA GLU A 169 -40.39 -11.17 -4.68
C GLU A 169 -40.01 -10.06 -3.69
N ARG A 170 -40.66 -9.99 -2.52
CA ARG A 170 -40.29 -9.03 -1.45
C ARG A 170 -38.88 -9.25 -0.93
N THR A 171 -38.46 -10.49 -0.81
CA THR A 171 -37.11 -10.82 -0.31
C THR A 171 -36.05 -10.42 -1.33
N LEU A 172 -36.33 -10.62 -2.62
CA LEU A 172 -35.47 -10.21 -3.72
C LEU A 172 -35.34 -8.69 -3.81
N THR A 173 -36.42 -7.93 -3.63
CA THR A 173 -36.36 -6.46 -3.66
C THR A 173 -35.54 -5.90 -2.50
N ILE A 174 -35.68 -6.47 -1.29
CA ILE A 174 -34.86 -6.10 -0.14
C ILE A 174 -33.38 -6.39 -0.41
N ALA A 175 -33.06 -7.58 -0.91
CA ALA A 175 -31.67 -7.93 -1.25
C ALA A 175 -31.07 -6.98 -2.31
N HIS A 176 -31.84 -6.60 -3.34
CA HIS A 176 -31.39 -5.60 -4.32
C HIS A 176 -31.15 -4.22 -3.70
N GLN A 177 -32.01 -3.79 -2.78
CA GLN A 177 -31.85 -2.52 -2.07
C GLN A 177 -30.60 -2.52 -1.17
N GLU A 178 -30.34 -3.62 -0.46
CA GLU A 178 -29.12 -3.77 0.36
C GLU A 178 -27.85 -3.71 -0.48
N VAL A 179 -27.84 -4.39 -1.65
CA VAL A 179 -26.69 -4.32 -2.58
C VAL A 179 -26.50 -2.91 -3.12
N ALA A 180 -27.58 -2.20 -3.49
CA ALA A 180 -27.50 -0.82 -3.95
C ALA A 180 -26.91 0.11 -2.88
N ARG A 181 -27.35 -0.05 -1.63
CA ARG A 181 -26.83 0.71 -0.48
C ARG A 181 -25.35 0.43 -0.23
N ALA A 182 -24.95 -0.84 -0.20
CA ALA A 182 -23.55 -1.22 0.00
C ALA A 182 -22.64 -0.65 -1.08
N LYS A 183 -23.08 -0.67 -2.35
CA LYS A 183 -22.34 -0.03 -3.45
C LYS A 183 -22.18 1.48 -3.23
N GLN A 184 -23.23 2.17 -2.77
CA GLN A 184 -23.18 3.60 -2.49
C GLN A 184 -22.22 3.93 -1.34
N GLU A 185 -22.23 3.15 -0.25
CA GLU A 185 -21.32 3.33 0.89
C GLU A 185 -19.85 3.12 0.48
N ILE A 186 -19.56 2.08 -0.30
CA ILE A 186 -18.21 1.84 -0.86
C ILE A 186 -17.76 3.04 -1.70
N TRP A 187 -18.64 3.55 -2.56
CA TRP A 187 -18.32 4.66 -3.44
C TRP A 187 -18.02 5.94 -2.66
N GLN A 188 -18.81 6.23 -1.61
CA GLN A 188 -18.57 7.37 -0.72
C GLN A 188 -17.22 7.25 0.00
N ASN A 189 -16.89 6.07 0.53
CA ASN A 189 -15.63 5.83 1.21
C ASN A 189 -14.42 6.03 0.27
N ILE A 190 -14.46 5.45 -0.94
CA ILE A 190 -13.39 5.61 -1.95
C ILE A 190 -13.21 7.09 -2.30
N THR A 191 -14.32 7.79 -2.57
CA THR A 191 -14.28 9.20 -2.96
C THR A 191 -13.70 10.06 -1.83
N GLN A 192 -14.08 9.79 -0.58
CA GLN A 192 -13.58 10.51 0.59
C GLN A 192 -12.08 10.27 0.80
N ASN A 193 -11.62 9.02 0.68
CA ASN A 193 -10.21 8.66 0.81
C ASN A 193 -9.34 9.32 -0.29
N ILE A 194 -9.79 9.27 -1.55
CA ILE A 194 -9.10 9.95 -2.66
C ILE A 194 -9.03 11.46 -2.40
N THR A 195 -10.14 12.07 -1.98
CA THR A 195 -10.19 13.51 -1.70
C THR A 195 -9.22 13.89 -0.59
N GLN A 196 -9.19 13.12 0.52
CA GLN A 196 -8.28 13.35 1.65
C GLN A 196 -6.81 13.23 1.24
N ASN A 197 -6.46 12.20 0.47
CA ASN A 197 -5.09 12.02 -0.03
C ASN A 197 -4.68 13.15 -0.98
N MET A 198 -5.57 13.56 -1.89
CA MET A 198 -5.31 14.69 -2.79
C MET A 198 -5.14 16.00 -2.02
N THR A 199 -5.95 16.28 -1.00
CA THR A 199 -5.79 17.49 -0.17
C THR A 199 -4.47 17.46 0.61
N ALA A 200 -4.07 16.31 1.14
CA ALA A 200 -2.78 16.18 1.84
C ALA A 200 -1.59 16.45 0.91
N VAL A 201 -1.63 15.91 -0.32
CA VAL A 201 -0.61 16.16 -1.35
C VAL A 201 -0.55 17.64 -1.72
N VAL A 202 -1.69 18.31 -1.88
CA VAL A 202 -1.73 19.75 -2.20
C VAL A 202 -1.16 20.60 -1.06
N ASP A 203 -1.51 20.30 0.20
CA ASP A 203 -0.97 21.01 1.37
C ASP A 203 0.55 20.81 1.50
N GLU A 204 1.08 19.64 1.12
CA GLU A 204 2.52 19.35 1.13
C GLU A 204 3.27 20.11 0.02
N ILE A 205 2.68 20.24 -1.16
CA ILE A 205 3.21 21.08 -2.25
C ILE A 205 3.20 22.57 -1.87
N GLU A 206 2.15 23.05 -1.19
CA GLU A 206 2.08 24.44 -0.71
C GLU A 206 3.16 24.73 0.35
N LYS A 207 3.48 23.78 1.25
CA LYS A 207 4.58 23.92 2.21
C LYS A 207 5.96 23.99 1.55
N LEU A 208 6.18 23.20 0.50
CA LEU A 208 7.43 23.22 -0.27
C LEU A 208 7.63 24.53 -1.05
N ASN A 209 6.55 25.15 -1.53
CA ASN A 209 6.61 26.45 -2.22
C ASN A 209 6.69 27.66 -1.26
N GLY A 210 6.22 27.53 -0.01
CA GLY A 210 6.25 28.60 0.99
C GLY A 210 7.61 28.81 1.67
N THR A 211 8.62 27.98 1.38
CA THR A 211 9.90 27.94 2.11
C THR A 211 11.14 28.36 1.31
N GLN A 212 11.00 29.17 0.23
CA GLN A 212 12.16 29.83 -0.39
C GLN A 212 12.35 31.28 0.11
N PRO A 213 13.36 31.56 0.94
CA PRO A 213 13.83 32.91 1.18
C PRO A 213 14.79 33.33 0.04
N GLY A 214 14.40 34.33 -0.73
CA GLY A 214 15.30 35.23 -1.46
C GLY A 214 16.05 34.67 -2.68
N SER A 215 15.58 35.02 -3.87
CA SER A 215 16.47 35.42 -4.98
C SER A 215 15.62 36.18 -6.00
N GLY A 216 15.77 37.49 -6.03
CA GLY A 216 15.10 38.33 -7.00
C GLY A 216 15.83 38.32 -8.31
N VAL A 217 15.27 37.71 -9.36
CA VAL A 217 15.35 38.18 -10.75
C VAL A 217 14.16 37.62 -11.53
N GLY A 218 13.41 38.50 -12.21
CA GLY A 218 12.75 38.19 -13.49
C GLY A 218 11.47 37.33 -13.47
N GLY A 219 10.32 38.01 -13.45
CA GLY A 219 9.10 37.68 -14.22
C GLY A 219 8.61 36.23 -14.31
N CYS A 220 7.88 35.76 -13.29
CA CYS A 220 6.84 34.74 -13.44
C CYS A 220 5.57 35.19 -12.69
N PRO A 221 4.35 35.02 -13.26
CA PRO A 221 3.13 35.48 -12.61
C PRO A 221 2.87 34.67 -11.35
N LYS A 222 2.54 35.37 -10.25
CA LYS A 222 2.26 34.83 -8.92
C LYS A 222 1.35 33.61 -9.03
N SER A 223 1.82 32.48 -8.49
CA SER A 223 1.08 31.23 -8.37
C SER A 223 -0.27 31.49 -7.70
N GLY A 224 -1.34 31.40 -8.48
CA GLY A 224 -2.68 31.29 -7.93
C GLY A 224 -2.75 30.03 -7.06
N SER A 225 -3.44 30.13 -5.92
CA SER A 225 -3.68 29.00 -5.02
C SER A 225 -4.08 27.77 -5.84
N TRP A 226 -3.47 26.60 -5.62
CA TRP A 226 -3.79 25.38 -6.37
C TRP A 226 -5.12 24.74 -5.92
N ARG A 227 -5.72 25.27 -4.85
CA ARG A 227 -7.01 24.87 -4.28
C ARG A 227 -8.20 24.84 -5.27
N PRO A 228 -8.41 25.83 -6.17
CA PRO A 228 -9.48 25.81 -7.17
C PRO A 228 -9.23 24.77 -8.27
N LEU A 229 -7.96 24.53 -8.64
CA LEU A 229 -7.58 23.53 -9.63
C LEU A 229 -7.77 22.12 -9.07
N ALA A 230 -7.36 21.86 -7.83
CA ALA A 230 -7.61 20.59 -7.16
C ALA A 230 -9.12 20.30 -7.03
N GLY A 231 -9.92 21.31 -6.67
CA GLY A 231 -11.38 21.21 -6.65
C GLY A 231 -11.99 20.92 -8.02
N ALA A 232 -11.47 21.54 -9.10
CA ALA A 232 -11.92 21.30 -10.46
C ALA A 232 -11.56 19.89 -10.97
N TRP A 233 -10.38 19.37 -10.64
CA TRP A 233 -9.97 17.99 -10.96
C TRP A 233 -10.79 16.96 -10.18
N ALA A 234 -11.07 17.21 -8.89
CA ALA A 234 -11.95 16.37 -8.09
C ALA A 234 -13.39 16.38 -8.63
N ALA A 235 -13.91 17.54 -9.03
CA ALA A 235 -15.23 17.66 -9.66
C ALA A 235 -15.30 16.97 -11.03
N ALA A 236 -14.24 17.08 -11.85
CA ALA A 236 -14.15 16.40 -13.14
C ALA A 236 -14.03 14.87 -12.98
N ALA A 237 -13.26 14.38 -12.01
CA ALA A 237 -13.16 12.96 -11.68
C ALA A 237 -14.50 12.41 -11.15
N ALA A 238 -15.20 13.17 -10.29
CA ALA A 238 -16.53 12.83 -9.82
C ALA A 238 -17.56 12.79 -10.96
N ALA A 239 -17.53 13.75 -11.89
CA ALA A 239 -18.41 13.79 -13.06
C ALA A 239 -18.15 12.64 -14.05
N ALA A 240 -16.87 12.33 -14.35
CA ALA A 240 -16.50 11.23 -15.22
C ALA A 240 -16.88 9.86 -14.62
N MET A 241 -16.80 9.71 -13.29
CA MET A 241 -17.22 8.49 -12.60
C MET A 241 -18.74 8.38 -12.45
N ALA A 242 -19.46 9.48 -12.25
CA ALA A 242 -20.92 9.52 -12.27
C ALA A 242 -21.49 9.09 -13.63
N TRP A 243 -20.84 9.49 -14.73
CA TRP A 243 -21.19 9.04 -16.08
C TRP A 243 -21.03 7.52 -16.26
N ARG A 244 -19.95 6.93 -15.74
CA ARG A 244 -19.76 5.46 -15.76
C ARG A 244 -20.76 4.72 -14.89
N TYR A 245 -21.21 5.33 -13.79
CA TYR A 245 -22.22 4.75 -12.91
C TYR A 245 -23.61 4.76 -13.54
N ALA A 246 -23.98 5.84 -14.25
CA ALA A 246 -25.21 5.93 -15.03
C ALA A 246 -25.22 4.94 -16.22
N ALA A 247 -24.07 4.72 -16.85
CA ALA A 247 -23.91 3.75 -17.93
C ALA A 247 -23.95 2.27 -17.46
N ALA A 248 -23.62 1.99 -16.19
CA ALA A 248 -23.65 0.64 -15.62
C ALA A 248 -25.00 0.28 -14.94
N ALA A 249 -25.93 1.24 -14.85
CA ALA A 249 -27.26 1.06 -14.28
C ALA A 249 -28.36 0.82 -15.34
N GLN A 250 -28.04 0.95 -16.63
CA GLN A 250 -28.86 0.53 -17.78
C GLN A 250 -28.51 -0.91 -18.17
#